data_AF-A0A7Y5W3G0-F1
#
_entry.id   AF-A0A7Y5W3G0-F1
#
_cell.length_a   1.000
_cell.length_b   1.000
_cell.length_c   1.000
_cell.angle_alpha   90.00
_cell.angle_beta   90.00
_cell.angle_gamma   90.00
#
_symmetry.space_group_name_H-M   'P 1'
#
loop_
_entity.id
_entity.type
_entity.pdbx_description
1 polymer ?
#
loop_
_entity_poly.entity_id
_entity_poly.type
_entity_poly.pdbx_seq_one_letter_code
_entity_poly.pdbx_strand_id
1 'polypeptide(L)'
;MTTSEPFSIIGSISSRVIMLYYRPSPDDLEQMFSGSARREALDGSPCVVLEGEGKASPVVFSIWLDTQRGYAARRWQDHFNGQVIRQTDVSYQQDPAHGWVPAAWKNVNYARTGELRRSEEATVTE
;
A
#
# COMPACT_ATOMS: atom_id res chain seq x y z
N MET A 1 25.37 -23.18 -6.14
CA MET A 1 24.39 -23.29 -5.06
C MET A 1 24.48 -22.02 -4.26
N THR A 2 23.51 -21.11 -4.44
CA THR A 2 23.54 -19.77 -3.85
C THR A 2 22.86 -19.84 -2.49
N THR A 3 23.65 -19.69 -1.43
CA THR A 3 23.19 -19.66 -0.05
C THR A 3 22.37 -18.39 0.17
N SER A 4 21.04 -18.53 0.30
CA SER A 4 20.17 -17.44 0.75
C SER A 4 20.44 -17.21 2.23
N GLU A 5 20.89 -16.02 2.61
CA GLU A 5 21.02 -15.66 4.02
C GLU A 5 19.65 -15.70 4.73
N PRO A 6 19.61 -16.12 6.00
CA PRO A 6 18.36 -16.23 6.74
C PRO A 6 17.78 -14.84 7.03
N PHE A 7 16.48 -14.68 6.75
CA PHE A 7 15.71 -13.53 7.21
C PHE A 7 15.83 -13.42 8.73
N SER A 8 16.39 -12.31 9.22
CA SER A 8 16.47 -12.02 10.66
C SER A 8 15.30 -11.12 11.05
N ILE A 9 14.50 -11.52 12.03
CA ILE A 9 13.40 -10.71 12.57
C ILE A 9 14.02 -9.64 13.48
N ILE A 10 14.09 -8.39 13.03
CA ILE A 10 14.73 -7.27 13.77
C ILE A 10 13.71 -6.56 14.70
N GLY A 11 12.78 -7.31 15.29
CA GLY A 11 11.80 -6.82 16.25
C GLY A 11 10.34 -7.01 15.84
N SER A 12 9.45 -6.95 16.84
CA SER A 12 7.99 -6.92 16.65
C SER A 12 7.51 -5.48 16.70
N ILE A 13 6.90 -5.01 15.60
CA ILE A 13 6.24 -3.71 15.56
C ILE A 13 4.74 -3.95 15.77
N SER A 14 4.24 -3.62 16.96
CA SER A 14 2.81 -3.55 17.22
C SER A 14 2.27 -2.22 16.67
N SER A 15 2.00 -2.15 15.37
CA SER A 15 1.23 -1.04 14.80
C SER A 15 -0.24 -1.21 15.19
N ARG A 16 -0.82 -0.23 15.91
CA ARG A 16 -2.28 -0.19 16.06
C ARG A 16 -2.91 -0.15 14.66
N VAL A 17 -3.99 -0.91 14.52
CA VAL A 17 -4.77 -1.26 13.31
C VAL A 17 -5.41 -0.05 12.60
N ILE A 18 -4.83 1.15 12.68
CA ILE A 18 -5.42 2.39 12.17
C ILE A 18 -5.17 2.54 10.65
N MET A 19 -4.09 1.95 10.11
CA MET A 19 -3.89 1.88 8.65
C MET A 19 -4.66 0.74 7.97
N LEU A 20 -5.29 -0.15 8.74
CA LEU A 20 -5.76 -1.45 8.28
C LEU A 20 -7.15 -1.45 7.65
N TYR A 21 -7.93 -0.39 7.79
CA TYR A 21 -9.28 -0.36 7.21
C TYR A 21 -9.62 1.02 6.68
N TYR A 22 -8.65 1.68 6.05
CA TYR A 22 -8.99 2.90 5.35
C TYR A 22 -9.70 2.54 4.04
N ARG A 23 -11.04 2.52 4.12
CA ARG A 23 -11.91 2.64 2.95
C ARG A 23 -12.19 4.13 2.80
N PRO A 24 -11.43 4.85 1.96
CA PRO A 24 -11.73 6.26 1.78
C PRO A 24 -13.17 6.40 1.28
N SER A 25 -13.94 7.25 1.93
CA SER A 25 -15.21 7.73 1.39
C SER A 25 -14.95 8.55 0.12
N PRO A 26 -15.95 8.76 -0.76
CA PRO A 26 -15.80 9.69 -1.87
C PRO A 26 -15.27 11.07 -1.45
N ASP A 27 -15.77 11.60 -0.32
CA ASP A 27 -15.34 12.89 0.23
C ASP A 27 -13.87 12.87 0.70
N ASP A 28 -13.43 11.76 1.29
CA ASP A 28 -12.03 11.54 1.64
C ASP A 28 -11.13 11.58 0.39
N LEU A 29 -11.59 10.96 -0.70
CA LEU A 29 -10.85 10.95 -1.96
C LEU A 29 -10.75 12.35 -2.55
N GLU A 30 -11.83 13.13 -2.52
CA GLU A 30 -11.85 14.50 -3.01
C GLU A 30 -10.99 15.45 -2.16
N GLN A 31 -10.93 15.26 -0.84
CA GLN A 31 -10.11 16.09 0.04
C GLN A 31 -8.62 15.71 0.05
N MET A 32 -8.33 14.41 -0.02
CA MET A 32 -6.95 13.91 0.01
C MET A 32 -6.26 14.05 -1.34
N PHE A 33 -6.98 13.95 -2.45
CA PHE A 33 -6.40 13.95 -3.79
C PHE A 33 -6.87 15.16 -4.59
N SER A 34 -6.01 16.18 -4.69
CA SER A 34 -6.13 17.19 -5.74
C SER A 34 -5.45 16.72 -7.03
N GLY A 35 -5.81 15.53 -7.52
CA GLY A 35 -5.05 14.90 -8.60
C GLY A 35 -5.88 14.05 -9.55
N SER A 36 -5.24 13.08 -10.20
CA SER A 36 -5.84 12.32 -11.29
C SER A 36 -6.35 10.96 -10.84
N ALA A 37 -7.40 10.47 -11.50
CA ALA A 37 -7.88 9.11 -11.36
C ALA A 37 -7.70 8.38 -12.69
N ARG A 38 -7.14 7.18 -12.64
CA ARG A 38 -7.03 6.30 -13.81
C ARG A 38 -7.43 4.87 -13.48
N ARG A 39 -7.66 4.05 -14.50
CA ARG A 39 -7.92 2.62 -14.34
C ARG A 39 -6.66 1.83 -14.68
N GLU A 40 -6.29 0.91 -13.82
CA GLU A 40 -5.10 0.07 -13.97
C GLU A 40 -5.37 -1.29 -13.30
N ALA A 41 -4.79 -2.37 -13.83
CA ALA A 41 -4.90 -3.68 -13.20
C ALA A 41 -3.72 -3.89 -12.24
N LEU A 42 -4.00 -4.39 -11.03
CA LEU A 42 -2.98 -4.83 -10.08
C LEU A 42 -3.13 -6.34 -9.86
N ASP A 43 -2.12 -7.10 -10.28
CA ASP A 43 -2.13 -8.58 -10.27
C ASP A 43 -3.37 -9.17 -10.98
N GLY A 44 -3.81 -8.53 -12.06
CA GLY A 44 -5.00 -8.93 -12.82
C GLY A 44 -6.34 -8.43 -12.25
N SER A 45 -6.38 -7.85 -11.04
CA SER A 45 -7.59 -7.26 -10.48
C SER A 45 -7.79 -5.82 -10.95
N PRO A 46 -8.99 -5.44 -11.43
CA PRO A 46 -9.24 -4.08 -11.91
C PRO A 46 -9.26 -3.09 -10.74
N CYS A 47 -8.34 -2.12 -10.79
CA CYS A 47 -8.21 -1.08 -9.78
C CYS A 47 -8.51 0.31 -10.36
N VAL A 48 -8.98 1.20 -9.50
CA VAL A 48 -8.87 2.64 -9.70
C VAL A 48 -7.59 3.09 -9.02
N VAL A 49 -6.73 3.80 -9.74
CA VAL A 49 -5.52 4.42 -9.20
C VAL A 49 -5.78 5.90 -9.02
N LEU A 50 -5.61 6.36 -7.79
CA LEU A 50 -5.68 7.75 -7.43
C LEU A 50 -4.27 8.26 -7.21
N GLU A 51 -3.94 9.36 -7.85
CA GLU A 51 -2.64 10.00 -7.76
C GLU A 51 -2.82 11.43 -7.23
N GLY A 52 -2.00 11.84 -6.27
CA GLY A 52 -2.07 13.15 -5.65
C GLY A 52 -0.71 13.68 -5.30
N GLU A 53 -0.61 14.99 -5.14
CA GLU A 53 0.63 15.68 -4.76
C GLU A 53 0.57 16.11 -3.30
N GLY A 54 1.66 15.88 -2.56
CA GLY A 54 1.78 16.41 -1.21
C GLY A 54 1.82 17.93 -1.22
N LYS A 55 0.87 18.61 -0.56
CA LYS A 55 0.80 20.09 -0.53
C LYS A 55 2.09 20.78 -0.04
N ALA A 56 2.93 20.09 0.74
CA ALA A 56 4.17 20.61 1.31
C ALA A 56 5.41 19.80 0.93
N SER A 57 5.31 18.88 -0.04
CA SER A 57 6.40 17.96 -0.38
C SER A 57 6.37 17.65 -1.87
N PRO A 58 7.52 17.57 -2.56
CA PRO A 58 7.58 17.11 -3.96
C PRO A 58 7.27 15.60 -4.12
N VAL A 59 6.72 14.98 -3.07
CA VAL A 59 6.30 13.58 -3.09
C VAL A 59 4.91 13.49 -3.69
N VAL A 60 4.80 12.68 -4.74
CA VAL A 60 3.52 12.26 -5.33
C VAL A 60 3.13 10.95 -4.67
N PHE A 61 1.87 10.78 -4.29
CA PHE A 61 1.37 9.54 -3.73
C PHE A 61 0.33 8.91 -4.66
N SER A 62 0.37 7.59 -4.75
CA SER A 62 -0.52 6.78 -5.57
C SER A 62 -1.19 5.70 -4.73
N ILE A 63 -2.50 5.50 -4.91
CA ILE A 63 -3.29 4.49 -4.21
C ILE A 63 -4.09 3.65 -5.20
N TRP A 64 -3.92 2.32 -5.16
CA TRP A 64 -4.69 1.36 -5.96
C TRP A 64 -5.87 0.84 -5.14
N LEU A 65 -7.09 1.09 -5.62
CA LEU A 65 -8.35 0.68 -5.01
C LEU A 65 -9.00 -0.43 -5.85
N ASP A 66 -9.15 -1.63 -5.28
CA ASP A 66 -9.70 -2.78 -5.97
C ASP A 66 -11.23 -2.69 -6.09
N THR A 67 -11.70 -2.48 -7.32
CA THR A 67 -13.13 -2.27 -7.61
C THR A 67 -14.00 -3.50 -7.34
N GLN A 68 -13.43 -4.71 -7.35
CA GLN A 68 -14.14 -5.95 -7.05
C GLN A 68 -14.23 -6.23 -5.54
N ARG A 69 -13.36 -5.58 -4.75
CA ARG A 69 -13.31 -5.73 -3.29
C ARG A 69 -13.86 -4.50 -2.56
N GLY A 70 -14.82 -3.81 -3.17
CA GLY A 70 -15.45 -2.63 -2.58
C GLY A 70 -14.48 -1.46 -2.41
N TYR A 71 -13.60 -1.25 -3.39
CA TYR A 71 -12.55 -0.23 -3.39
C TYR A 71 -11.54 -0.40 -2.24
N ALA A 72 -11.27 -1.64 -1.82
CA ALA A 72 -10.22 -1.94 -0.85
C ALA A 72 -8.85 -1.48 -1.38
N ALA A 73 -8.10 -0.71 -0.57
CA ALA A 73 -6.78 -0.25 -0.93
C ALA A 73 -5.78 -1.43 -0.93
N ARG A 74 -5.22 -1.74 -2.10
CA ARG A 74 -4.28 -2.85 -2.31
C ARG A 74 -2.81 -2.43 -2.39
N ARG A 75 -2.55 -1.19 -2.82
CA ARG A 75 -1.20 -0.64 -2.89
C ARG A 75 -1.21 0.85 -2.57
N TRP A 76 -0.21 1.27 -1.81
CA TRP A 76 0.19 2.65 -1.63
C TRP A 76 1.62 2.83 -2.13
N GLN A 77 1.88 3.91 -2.86
CA GLN A 77 3.22 4.29 -3.26
C GLN A 77 3.46 5.77 -3.00
N ASP A 78 4.67 6.08 -2.54
CA ASP A 78 5.22 7.43 -2.57
C ASP A 78 6.30 7.49 -3.64
N HIS A 79 6.23 8.52 -4.47
CA HIS A 79 7.17 8.80 -5.54
C HIS A 79 7.90 10.10 -5.26
N PHE A 80 9.21 10.12 -5.46
CA PHE A 80 10.03 11.32 -5.45
C PHE A 80 10.80 11.39 -6.77
N ASN A 81 10.64 12.48 -7.53
CA ASN A 81 11.21 12.62 -8.88
C ASN A 81 10.91 11.41 -9.80
N GLY A 82 9.67 10.91 -9.75
CA GLY A 82 9.22 9.77 -10.56
C GLY A 82 9.69 8.39 -10.07
N GLN A 83 10.55 8.32 -9.05
CA GLN A 83 11.01 7.05 -8.48
C GLN A 83 10.21 6.68 -7.23
N VAL A 84 9.82 5.41 -7.10
CA VAL A 84 9.18 4.89 -5.88
C VAL A 84 10.20 4.93 -4.74
N ILE A 85 9.87 5.66 -3.67
CA ILE A 85 10.68 5.73 -2.45
C ILE A 85 10.04 4.97 -1.27
N ARG A 86 8.74 4.70 -1.36
CA ARG A 86 8.02 3.85 -0.41
C ARG A 86 6.90 3.12 -1.14
N GLN A 87 6.70 1.85 -0.83
CA GLN A 87 5.59 1.04 -1.29
C GLN A 87 5.02 0.24 -0.13
N THR A 88 3.70 0.18 -0.03
CA THR A 88 3.00 -0.72 0.87
C THR A 88 1.98 -1.50 0.06
N ASP A 89 2.13 -2.83 0.04
CA ASP A 89 1.16 -3.76 -0.53
C ASP A 89 0.30 -4.37 0.58
N VAL A 90 -0.99 -4.49 0.33
CA VAL A 90 -1.95 -5.09 1.27
C VAL A 90 -2.63 -6.28 0.61
N SER A 91 -2.46 -7.44 1.23
CA SER A 91 -3.18 -8.67 0.89
C SER A 91 -4.48 -8.73 1.70
N TYR A 92 -5.54 -9.22 1.07
CA TYR A 92 -6.85 -9.37 1.70
C TYR A 92 -7.31 -10.83 1.66
N GLN A 93 -8.08 -11.21 2.65
CA GLN A 93 -8.84 -12.45 2.70
C GLN A 93 -10.33 -12.16 2.91
N GLN A 94 -11.17 -13.10 2.51
CA GLN A 94 -12.61 -12.99 2.70
C GLN A 94 -13.00 -13.55 4.06
N ASP A 95 -13.53 -12.70 4.93
CA ASP A 95 -14.12 -13.05 6.21
C ASP A 95 -15.66 -13.14 6.07
N PRO A 96 -16.31 -14.23 6.54
CA PRO A 96 -17.75 -14.40 6.40
C PRO A 96 -18.59 -13.33 7.11
N ALA A 97 -18.09 -12.74 8.20
CA ALA A 97 -18.83 -11.75 8.98
C ALA A 97 -18.55 -10.30 8.55
N HIS A 98 -17.35 -10.02 8.03
CA HIS A 98 -16.87 -8.66 7.77
C HIS A 98 -16.53 -8.38 6.30
N GLY A 99 -16.63 -9.38 5.42
CA GLY A 99 -16.27 -9.26 4.01
C GLY A 99 -14.75 -9.27 3.81
N TRP A 100 -14.23 -8.45 2.88
CA TRP A 100 -12.78 -8.37 2.66
C TRP A 100 -12.09 -7.68 3.84
N VAL A 101 -11.23 -8.43 4.52
CA VAL A 101 -10.36 -7.94 5.60
C VAL A 101 -8.90 -8.12 5.19
N PRO A 102 -8.00 -7.22 5.59
CA PRO A 102 -6.59 -7.43 5.31
C PRO A 102 -6.05 -8.68 6.02
N ALA A 103 -5.14 -9.36 5.36
CA ALA A 103 -4.46 -10.56 5.85
C ALA A 103 -2.96 -10.33 6.06
N ALA A 104 -2.34 -9.47 5.25
CA ALA A 104 -0.90 -9.19 5.33
C ALA A 104 -0.52 -7.84 4.71
N TRP A 105 0.66 -7.34 5.09
CA TRP A 105 1.33 -6.17 4.52
C TRP A 105 2.72 -6.53 4.07
N LYS A 106 3.14 -5.89 2.98
CA LYS A 106 4.55 -5.78 2.61
C LYS A 106 4.89 -4.31 2.47
N ASN A 107 5.81 -3.83 3.30
CA ASN A 107 6.31 -2.46 3.25
C ASN A 107 7.73 -2.48 2.70
N VAL A 108 7.99 -1.68 1.69
CA VAL A 108 9.31 -1.53 1.09
C VAL A 108 9.66 -0.05 1.07
N ASN A 109 10.83 0.29 1.61
CA ASN A 109 11.38 1.64 1.56
C ASN A 109 12.65 1.61 0.71
N TYR A 110 12.74 2.57 -0.20
CA TYR A 110 13.88 2.75 -1.09
C TYR A 110 14.60 4.06 -0.76
N ALA A 111 15.89 4.13 -1.06
CA ALA A 111 16.61 5.37 -1.17
C ALA A 111 16.06 6.20 -2.33
N ARG A 112 16.36 7.51 -2.37
CA ARG A 112 16.06 8.37 -3.52
C ARG A 112 16.82 7.98 -4.80
N THR A 113 17.74 7.03 -4.71
CA THR A 113 18.47 6.42 -5.84
C THR A 113 17.76 5.17 -6.38
N GLY A 114 16.66 4.74 -5.74
CA GLY A 114 15.95 3.50 -6.05
C GLY A 114 16.51 2.26 -5.35
N GLU A 115 17.61 2.39 -4.59
CA GLU A 115 18.19 1.26 -3.85
C GLU A 115 17.31 0.84 -2.68
N LEU A 116 17.10 -0.46 -2.50
CA LEU A 116 16.34 -1.01 -1.39
C LEU A 116 17.01 -0.67 -0.05
N ARG A 117 16.29 0.02 0.85
CA ARG A 117 16.77 0.32 2.21
C ARG A 117 16.20 -0.62 3.26
N ARG A 118 14.90 -0.92 3.16
CA ARG A 118 14.19 -1.73 4.16
C ARG A 118 13.03 -2.44 3.49
N SER A 119 12.83 -3.71 3.85
CA SER A 119 11.64 -4.48 3.52
C SER A 119 11.11 -5.11 4.79
N GLU A 120 9.80 -5.02 5.00
CA GLU A 120 9.10 -5.57 6.14
C GLU A 120 7.86 -6.29 5.65
N GLU A 121 7.60 -7.46 6.21
CA GLU A 121 6.38 -8.22 5.96
C GLU A 121 5.68 -8.47 7.30
N ALA A 122 4.35 -8.37 7.30
CA ALA A 122 3.53 -8.58 8.47
C ALA A 122 2.28 -9.35 8.08
N THR A 123 1.81 -10.23 8.95
CA THR A 123 0.60 -11.04 8.77
C THR A 123 -0.30 -10.85 9.97
N VAL A 124 -1.62 -10.78 9.75
CA VAL A 124 -2.59 -10.77 10.84
C VAL A 124 -2.58 -12.13 11.53
N THR A 125 -2.42 -12.14 12.84
CA THR A 125 -2.55 -13.33 13.69
C THR A 125 -3.82 -13.22 14.52
N GLU A 126 -4.37 -14.37 14.91
CA GLU A 126 -5.55 -14.48 15.79
C GLU A 126 -5.32 -13.93 17.19
#